data_AF-A0A537IL97-F1
#
_entry.id   AF-A0A537IL97-F1
#
_cell.length_a   1.000
_cell.length_b   1.000
_cell.length_c   1.000
_cell.angle_alpha   90.00
_cell.angle_beta   90.00
_cell.angle_gamma   90.00
#
_symmetry.space_group_name_H-M   'P 1'
#
loop_
_entity.id
_entity.type
_entity.pdbx_description
1 polymer ?
#
loop_
_entity_poly.entity_id
_entity_poly.type
_entity_poly.pdbx_seq_one_letter_code
_entity_poly.pdbx_strand_id
1 'polypeptide(L)'
;MSSYQELLLREEWNHKRRSILGRDNLKCQNCFNKQYQEEFKSGLVFSNNIPNGASQTVIHNDRFIIHIWDMKNNVIKTAFLDVNSNFSTGNSYVCYYQDQASYANVFAIKIIENNQIELREMWALEIIRRGMKGKVTDRTFERIYQPIDENDIWDMTKGLHVHHRYYKQDLLPWQYPDDALITLCWSCHENLHKNQKVPILDALGNDIGDHTCCRRCHGAGEFPQWKHIEGGLCFNCWGAKYEELISHE
;
A
#
# COMPACT_ATOMS: atom_id res chain seq x y z
N MET A 1 9.65 -31.53 -3.05
CA MET A 1 9.48 -30.60 -4.18
C MET A 1 9.35 -29.20 -3.59
N SER A 2 9.92 -28.15 -4.18
CA SER A 2 9.72 -26.80 -3.63
C SER A 2 8.25 -26.40 -3.71
N SER A 3 7.71 -25.85 -2.62
CA SER A 3 6.36 -25.27 -2.64
C SER A 3 6.30 -24.08 -3.60
N TYR A 4 5.11 -23.78 -4.13
CA TYR A 4 4.95 -22.61 -5.02
C TYR A 4 5.41 -21.31 -4.36
N GLN A 5 5.22 -21.20 -3.04
CA GLN A 5 5.67 -20.06 -2.25
C GLN A 5 7.20 -19.93 -2.21
N GLU A 6 7.93 -21.04 -2.05
CA GLU A 6 9.40 -21.00 -2.11
C GLU A 6 9.89 -20.49 -3.46
N LEU A 7 9.20 -20.82 -4.56
CA LEU A 7 9.52 -20.30 -5.88
C LEU A 7 9.38 -18.77 -5.94
N LEU A 8 8.42 -18.19 -5.22
CA LEU A 8 8.24 -16.74 -5.13
C LEU A 8 9.31 -16.04 -4.27
N LEU A 9 10.14 -16.78 -3.54
CA LEU A 9 11.27 -16.21 -2.80
C LEU A 9 12.57 -16.21 -3.64
N ARG A 10 12.59 -16.90 -4.78
CA ARG A 10 13.78 -17.03 -5.61
C ARG A 10 14.11 -15.76 -6.40
N GLU A 11 15.38 -15.65 -6.78
CA GLU A 11 15.92 -14.50 -7.49
C GLU A 11 15.28 -14.29 -8.86
N GLU A 12 14.93 -15.38 -9.56
CA GLU A 12 14.27 -15.36 -10.86
C GLU A 12 12.90 -14.68 -10.78
N TRP A 13 12.10 -15.02 -9.76
CA TRP A 13 10.84 -14.32 -9.52
C TRP A 13 11.07 -12.86 -9.12
N ASN A 14 12.05 -12.58 -8.27
CA ASN A 14 12.38 -11.20 -7.90
C ASN A 14 12.77 -10.34 -9.12
N HIS A 15 13.51 -10.91 -10.08
CA HIS A 15 13.82 -10.26 -11.35
C HIS A 15 12.57 -10.06 -12.21
N LYS A 16 11.76 -11.11 -12.42
CA LYS A 16 10.51 -11.02 -13.18
C LYS A 16 9.57 -9.97 -12.58
N ARG A 17 9.36 -10.02 -11.26
CA ARG A 17 8.53 -9.08 -10.51
C ARG A 17 9.00 -7.64 -10.69
N ARG A 18 10.31 -7.36 -10.59
CA ARG A 18 10.87 -6.01 -10.84
C ARG A 18 10.63 -5.56 -12.27
N SER A 19 10.80 -6.44 -13.26
CA SER A 19 10.52 -6.14 -14.67
C SER A 19 9.05 -5.76 -14.89
N ILE A 20 8.11 -6.53 -14.34
CA ILE A 20 6.67 -6.25 -14.45
C ILE A 20 6.29 -4.94 -13.75
N LEU A 21 6.81 -4.71 -12.55
CA LEU A 21 6.60 -3.44 -11.82
C LEU A 21 7.16 -2.23 -12.59
N GLY A 22 8.30 -2.40 -13.27
CA GLY A 22 8.90 -1.38 -14.13
C GLY A 22 8.06 -1.11 -15.37
N ARG A 23 7.61 -2.16 -16.07
CA ARG A 23 6.67 -2.06 -17.20
C ARG A 23 5.41 -1.27 -16.83
N ASP A 24 4.90 -1.52 -15.63
CA ASP A 24 3.67 -0.93 -15.11
C ASP A 24 3.89 0.43 -14.41
N ASN A 25 5.08 1.04 -14.56
CA ASN A 25 5.44 2.34 -13.98
C ASN A 25 5.16 2.46 -12.48
N LEU A 26 5.36 1.36 -11.72
CA LEU A 26 5.09 1.29 -10.29
C LEU A 26 3.67 1.74 -9.93
N LYS A 27 2.68 1.39 -10.76
CA LYS A 27 1.26 1.74 -10.54
C LYS A 27 0.37 0.53 -10.69
N CYS A 28 -0.72 0.55 -9.94
CA CYS A 28 -1.82 -0.39 -10.15
C CYS A 28 -2.38 -0.22 -11.57
N GLN A 29 -2.47 -1.29 -12.34
CA GLN A 29 -3.01 -1.28 -13.70
C GLN A 29 -4.54 -1.38 -13.76
N ASN A 30 -5.20 -1.49 -12.61
CA ASN A 30 -6.66 -1.46 -12.53
C ASN A 30 -7.17 -0.05 -12.17
N CYS A 31 -6.64 0.56 -11.11
CA CYS A 31 -7.14 1.85 -10.61
C CYS A 31 -6.16 3.02 -10.75
N PHE A 32 -4.91 2.78 -11.16
CA PHE A 32 -3.87 3.83 -11.23
C PHE A 32 -3.74 4.62 -9.91
N ASN A 33 -3.90 3.92 -8.78
CA ASN A 33 -3.94 4.43 -7.42
C ASN A 33 -5.14 5.33 -7.06
N LYS A 34 -6.03 5.67 -8.02
CA LYS A 34 -7.20 6.53 -7.80
C LYS A 34 -8.18 5.99 -6.76
N GLN A 35 -8.31 4.68 -6.66
CA GLN A 35 -9.16 4.03 -5.65
C GLN A 35 -8.79 4.45 -4.22
N TYR A 36 -7.52 4.78 -3.94
CA TYR A 36 -7.11 5.18 -2.59
C TYR A 36 -7.67 6.56 -2.21
N GLN A 37 -7.85 7.45 -3.19
CA GLN A 37 -8.48 8.75 -2.97
C GLN A 37 -9.97 8.62 -2.65
N GLU A 38 -10.63 7.58 -3.16
CA GLU A 38 -12.05 7.32 -2.95
C GLU A 38 -12.31 6.58 -1.64
N GLU A 39 -11.44 5.62 -1.28
CA GLU A 39 -11.63 4.74 -0.13
C GLU A 39 -11.08 5.31 1.19
N PHE A 40 -10.04 6.14 1.13
CA PHE A 40 -9.29 6.57 2.31
C PHE A 40 -9.38 8.07 2.56
N LYS A 41 -9.20 8.44 3.84
CA LYS A 41 -9.02 9.84 4.23
C LYS A 41 -7.63 10.31 3.82
N SER A 42 -7.45 11.61 3.68
CA SER A 42 -6.17 12.22 3.37
C SER A 42 -5.73 13.23 4.42
N GLY A 43 -4.44 13.34 4.63
CA GLY A 43 -3.87 14.31 5.54
C GLY A 43 -2.41 14.60 5.24
N LEU A 44 -1.86 15.56 5.98
CA LEU A 44 -0.46 15.96 5.87
C LEU A 44 0.33 15.42 7.07
N VAL A 45 1.47 14.81 6.79
CA VAL A 45 2.52 14.51 7.77
C VAL A 45 3.62 15.54 7.58
N PHE A 46 3.88 16.35 8.58
CA PHE A 46 4.93 17.37 8.51
C PHE A 46 6.31 16.75 8.72
N SER A 47 7.30 17.32 8.02
CA SER A 47 8.70 17.14 8.37
C SER A 47 9.00 17.69 9.77
N ASN A 48 9.96 17.06 10.44
CA ASN A 48 10.57 17.60 11.67
C ASN A 48 11.29 18.95 11.45
N ASN A 49 11.59 19.31 10.19
CA ASN A 49 12.16 20.60 9.82
C ASN A 49 11.12 21.73 9.75
N ILE A 50 9.82 21.43 9.85
CA ILE A 50 8.75 22.43 9.84
C ILE A 50 8.25 22.64 11.28
N PRO A 51 8.33 23.86 11.83
CA PRO A 51 7.83 24.17 13.16
C PRO A 51 6.29 24.23 13.16
N ASN A 52 5.67 23.07 13.29
CA ASN A 52 4.21 22.91 13.24
C ASN A 52 3.56 22.80 14.63
N GLY A 53 4.33 22.75 15.71
CA GLY A 53 3.83 22.74 17.08
C GLY A 53 3.19 21.43 17.58
N ALA A 54 3.18 20.35 16.78
CA ALA A 54 2.94 18.99 17.30
C ALA A 54 4.26 18.31 17.68
N SER A 55 4.15 17.17 18.37
CA SER A 55 5.27 16.28 18.62
C SER A 55 5.98 15.94 17.31
N GLN A 56 7.31 16.04 17.33
CA GLN A 56 8.15 15.62 16.20
C GLN A 56 7.95 14.13 15.94
N THR A 57 8.14 13.73 14.69
CA THR A 57 8.21 12.30 14.36
C THR A 57 9.41 11.70 15.07
N VAL A 58 9.15 10.67 15.88
CA VAL A 58 10.17 9.94 16.63
C VAL A 58 10.20 8.48 16.22
N ILE A 59 11.33 7.82 16.44
CA ILE A 59 11.47 6.38 16.25
C ILE A 59 11.30 5.69 17.61
N HIS A 60 10.46 4.67 17.66
CA HIS A 60 10.28 3.83 18.84
C HIS A 60 9.94 2.39 18.41
N ASN A 61 10.64 1.40 18.97
CA ASN A 61 10.47 -0.03 18.66
C ASN A 61 10.41 -0.31 17.14
N ASP A 62 11.43 0.14 16.40
CA ASP A 62 11.57 -0.04 14.95
C ASP A 62 10.39 0.48 14.13
N ARG A 63 9.70 1.52 14.64
CA ARG A 63 8.64 2.23 13.93
C ARG A 63 8.78 3.74 14.08
N PHE A 64 8.46 4.45 13.01
CA PHE A 64 8.18 5.87 13.08
C PHE A 64 6.81 6.09 13.69
N ILE A 65 6.74 6.94 14.72
CA ILE A 65 5.48 7.47 15.25
C ILE A 65 5.24 8.81 14.56
N ILE A 66 4.21 8.88 13.72
CA ILE A 66 3.87 10.06 12.92
C ILE A 66 2.53 10.66 13.33
N HIS A 67 2.35 11.94 13.04
CA HIS A 67 1.08 12.65 13.21
C HIS A 67 0.53 13.09 11.86
N ILE A 68 -0.68 12.61 11.55
CA ILE A 68 -1.42 12.95 10.35
C ILE A 68 -2.36 14.09 10.68
N TRP A 69 -2.17 15.22 10.02
CA TRP A 69 -3.01 16.39 10.11
C TRP A 69 -4.07 16.34 9.03
N ASP A 70 -5.25 15.86 9.39
CA ASP A 70 -6.43 15.91 8.52
C ASP A 70 -7.12 17.26 8.71
N MET A 71 -6.71 18.21 7.89
CA MET A 71 -7.21 19.58 7.87
C MET A 71 -8.67 19.65 7.44
N LYS A 72 -9.12 18.72 6.57
CA LYS A 72 -10.49 18.67 6.05
C LYS A 72 -11.48 18.24 7.13
N ASN A 73 -11.11 17.24 7.94
CA ASN A 73 -11.94 16.72 9.02
C ASN A 73 -11.61 17.32 10.40
N ASN A 74 -10.64 18.23 10.47
CA ASN A 74 -10.21 18.90 11.69
C ASN A 74 -9.79 17.92 12.81
N VAL A 75 -9.08 16.84 12.44
CA VAL A 75 -8.50 15.87 13.40
C VAL A 75 -7.00 15.61 13.21
N ILE A 76 -6.25 15.44 14.30
CA ILE A 76 -4.88 14.91 14.28
C ILE A 76 -4.93 13.44 14.66
N LYS A 77 -4.29 12.59 13.86
CA LYS A 77 -4.24 11.14 14.08
C LYS A 77 -2.80 10.68 14.26
N THR A 78 -2.57 9.83 15.26
CA THR A 78 -1.29 9.13 15.40
C THR A 78 -1.30 7.89 14.53
N ALA A 79 -0.21 7.67 13.79
CA ALA A 79 -0.01 6.47 12.99
C ALA A 79 1.42 5.97 13.10
N PHE A 80 1.65 4.75 12.60
CA PHE A 80 2.95 4.10 12.66
C PHE A 80 3.40 3.67 11.26
N LEU A 81 4.67 3.92 10.95
CA LEU A 81 5.33 3.42 9.73
C LEU A 81 6.54 2.57 10.10
N ASP A 82 6.83 1.56 9.27
CA ASP A 82 8.01 0.70 9.42
C ASP A 82 9.29 1.50 9.14
N VAL A 83 10.36 1.30 9.92
CA VAL A 83 11.65 1.96 9.68
C VAL A 83 12.30 1.58 8.34
N ASN A 84 11.89 0.45 7.75
CA ASN A 84 12.34 0.01 6.43
C ASN A 84 11.51 0.59 5.27
N SER A 85 10.54 1.47 5.54
CA SER A 85 9.80 2.19 4.50
C SER A 85 10.64 3.33 3.90
N ASN A 86 10.21 3.93 2.78
CA ASN A 86 10.88 5.11 2.21
C ASN A 86 10.55 6.42 2.94
N PHE A 87 10.03 6.33 4.17
CA PHE A 87 9.70 7.48 4.99
C PHE A 87 10.96 8.11 5.59
N SER A 88 11.02 9.45 5.58
CA SER A 88 12.10 10.23 6.18
C SER A 88 11.52 11.40 6.98
N THR A 89 12.03 11.63 8.18
CA THR A 89 11.60 12.74 9.03
C THR A 89 11.94 14.13 8.45
N GLY A 90 12.86 14.20 7.49
CA GLY A 90 13.26 15.43 6.81
C GLY A 90 12.28 15.90 5.73
N ASN A 91 11.35 15.04 5.30
CA ASN A 91 10.37 15.34 4.28
C ASN A 91 8.96 15.45 4.86
N SER A 92 8.11 16.21 4.18
CA SER A 92 6.69 16.21 4.45
C SER A 92 5.97 15.30 3.45
N TYR A 93 4.82 14.76 3.85
CA TYR A 93 4.08 13.80 3.05
C TYR A 93 2.59 14.10 3.05
N VAL A 94 1.96 14.00 1.88
CA VAL A 94 0.53 13.73 1.80
C VAL A 94 0.35 12.23 1.99
N CYS A 95 -0.61 11.82 2.81
CA CYS A 95 -0.88 10.41 3.04
C CYS A 95 -2.36 10.07 2.87
N TYR A 96 -2.61 8.82 2.48
CA TYR A 96 -3.93 8.20 2.55
C TYR A 96 -3.98 7.26 3.75
N TYR A 97 -5.04 7.39 4.56
CA TYR A 97 -5.16 6.66 5.82
C TYR A 97 -6.60 6.26 6.15
N GLN A 98 -6.73 5.29 7.06
CA GLN A 98 -8.00 4.91 7.65
C GLN A 98 -7.89 4.89 9.18
N ASP A 99 -8.95 5.34 9.85
CA ASP A 99 -9.04 5.26 11.31
C ASP A 99 -9.13 3.80 11.79
N GLN A 100 -8.44 3.50 12.89
CA GLN A 100 -8.64 2.33 13.74
C GLN A 100 -9.04 2.80 15.15
N ALA A 101 -9.31 1.86 16.06
CA ALA A 101 -9.80 2.17 17.41
C ALA A 101 -8.89 3.14 18.19
N SER A 102 -7.56 3.00 18.09
CA SER A 102 -6.58 3.79 18.87
C SER A 102 -5.51 4.51 18.04
N TYR A 103 -5.38 4.21 16.75
CA TYR A 103 -4.42 4.84 15.84
C TYR A 103 -4.96 4.83 14.40
N ALA A 104 -4.25 5.43 13.46
CA ALA A 104 -4.57 5.36 12.03
C ALA A 104 -3.62 4.39 11.31
N ASN A 105 -4.15 3.68 10.33
CA ASN A 105 -3.36 2.91 9.37
C ASN A 105 -3.07 3.78 8.15
N VAL A 106 -1.79 3.94 7.79
CA VAL A 106 -1.39 4.61 6.55
C VAL A 106 -1.30 3.58 5.44
N PHE A 107 -1.89 3.89 4.29
CA PHE A 107 -1.95 3.02 3.11
C PHE A 107 -1.06 3.50 1.98
N ALA A 108 -0.83 4.80 1.87
CA ALA A 108 0.08 5.38 0.90
C ALA A 108 0.61 6.73 1.38
N ILE A 109 1.84 7.06 0.99
CA ILE A 109 2.47 8.36 1.21
C ILE A 109 3.05 8.91 -0.09
N LYS A 110 2.99 10.22 -0.28
CA LYS A 110 3.64 10.93 -1.38
C LYS A 110 4.36 12.14 -0.83
N ILE A 111 5.62 12.31 -1.21
CA ILE A 111 6.43 13.46 -0.78
C ILE A 111 5.77 14.75 -1.28
N ILE A 112 5.71 15.74 -0.40
CA ILE A 112 5.46 17.14 -0.72
C ILE A 112 6.67 17.93 -0.22
N GLU A 113 7.26 18.76 -1.08
CA GLU A 113 8.45 19.52 -0.70
C GLU A 113 8.09 20.52 0.41
N ASN A 114 9.01 20.72 1.37
CA ASN A 114 8.73 21.56 2.53
C ASN A 114 8.46 23.02 2.17
N ASN A 115 9.09 23.55 1.10
CA ASN A 115 8.85 24.90 0.55
C ASN A 115 7.44 25.06 -0.07
N GLN A 116 6.72 23.96 -0.27
CA GLN A 116 5.37 23.95 -0.82
C GLN A 116 4.30 23.95 0.30
N ILE A 117 4.74 23.95 1.56
CA ILE A 117 3.89 24.01 2.75
C ILE A 117 4.07 25.37 3.41
N GLU A 118 3.04 26.21 3.27
CA GLU A 118 3.03 27.55 3.84
C GLU A 118 2.12 27.56 5.08
N LEU A 119 2.70 27.84 6.24
CA LEU A 119 1.97 28.04 7.50
C LEU A 119 1.49 29.50 7.61
N ARG A 120 0.36 29.74 8.29
CA ARG A 120 -0.12 31.10 8.54
C ARG A 120 0.53 31.71 9.79
N GLU A 121 1.00 32.95 9.69
CA GLU A 121 1.59 33.67 10.84
C GLU A 121 0.55 33.94 11.95
N MET A 122 -0.69 34.27 11.58
CA MET A 122 -1.81 34.46 12.52
C MET A 122 -2.62 33.16 12.72
N TRP A 123 -1.94 32.01 12.78
CA TRP A 123 -2.58 30.70 12.87
C TRP A 123 -3.57 30.59 14.04
N ALA A 124 -3.35 31.24 15.18
CA ALA A 124 -4.27 31.17 16.32
C ALA A 124 -5.69 31.67 15.98
N LEU A 125 -5.81 32.83 15.32
CA LEU A 125 -7.11 33.40 14.94
C LEU A 125 -7.76 32.61 13.81
N GLU A 126 -6.97 32.20 12.82
CA GLU A 126 -7.48 31.39 11.71
C GLU A 126 -7.89 29.99 12.17
N ILE A 127 -7.22 29.40 13.17
CA ILE A 127 -7.63 28.12 13.77
C ILE A 127 -8.95 28.24 14.52
N ILE A 128 -9.16 29.35 15.26
CA ILE A 128 -10.46 29.60 15.91
C ILE A 128 -11.58 29.67 14.86
N ARG A 129 -11.32 30.28 13.70
CA ARG A 129 -12.32 30.48 12.65
C ARG A 129 -12.55 29.25 11.76
N ARG A 130 -11.47 28.54 11.39
CA ARG A 130 -11.47 27.52 10.33
C ARG A 130 -11.02 26.14 10.83
N GLY A 131 -10.77 25.98 12.13
CA GLY A 131 -10.10 24.79 12.65
C GLY A 131 -8.69 24.65 12.07
N MET A 132 -8.20 23.42 11.97
CA MET A 132 -6.88 23.12 11.45
C MET A 132 -6.66 23.60 10.03
N LYS A 133 -7.70 23.70 9.18
CA LYS A 133 -7.55 24.31 7.85
C LYS A 133 -6.92 25.71 7.92
N GLY A 134 -7.19 26.47 8.99
CA GLY A 134 -6.59 27.79 9.23
C GLY A 134 -5.08 27.78 9.55
N LYS A 135 -4.49 26.60 9.76
CA LYS A 135 -3.05 26.45 10.03
C LYS A 135 -2.19 26.68 8.79
N VAL A 136 -2.70 26.34 7.62
CA VAL A 136 -2.00 26.44 6.34
C VAL A 136 -2.66 27.45 5.41
N THR A 137 -1.94 27.90 4.38
CA THR A 137 -2.54 28.73 3.32
C THR A 137 -3.57 27.92 2.52
N ASP A 138 -4.52 28.60 1.87
CA ASP A 138 -5.53 27.90 1.04
C ASP A 138 -4.83 27.18 -0.15
N ARG A 139 -3.74 27.76 -0.68
CA ARG A 139 -2.85 27.13 -1.65
C ARG A 139 -2.29 25.79 -1.15
N THR A 140 -1.75 25.78 0.07
CA THR A 140 -1.23 24.56 0.69
C THR A 140 -2.34 23.54 0.95
N PHE A 141 -3.53 23.99 1.37
CA PHE A 141 -4.69 23.12 1.55
C PHE A 141 -5.10 22.46 0.23
N GLU A 142 -5.29 23.22 -0.83
CA GLU A 142 -5.65 22.71 -2.17
C GLU A 142 -4.62 21.69 -2.67
N ARG A 143 -3.33 21.95 -2.44
CA ARG A 143 -2.22 21.07 -2.78
C ARG A 143 -2.30 19.70 -2.09
N ILE A 144 -2.64 19.67 -0.79
CA ILE A 144 -2.74 18.44 -0.01
C ILE A 144 -3.91 17.57 -0.49
N TYR A 145 -5.00 18.21 -0.92
CA TYR A 145 -6.26 17.55 -1.27
C TYR A 145 -6.54 17.51 -2.78
N GLN A 146 -5.54 17.79 -3.61
CA GLN A 146 -5.67 17.71 -5.06
C GLN A 146 -5.89 16.26 -5.50
N PRO A 147 -6.62 16.03 -6.61
CA PRO A 147 -6.74 14.70 -7.19
C PRO A 147 -5.38 14.08 -7.53
N ILE A 148 -5.29 12.75 -7.47
CA ILE A 148 -4.10 12.01 -7.89
C ILE A 148 -3.80 12.31 -9.36
N ASP A 149 -2.57 12.78 -9.61
CA ASP A 149 -2.06 13.05 -10.95
C ASP A 149 -1.40 11.80 -11.54
N GLU A 150 -1.37 11.70 -12.86
CA GLU A 150 -0.73 10.58 -13.55
C GLU A 150 0.79 10.53 -13.30
N ASN A 151 1.44 11.63 -12.93
CA ASN A 151 2.86 11.69 -12.63
C ASN A 151 3.17 11.50 -11.15
N ASP A 152 2.14 11.40 -10.30
CA ASP A 152 2.35 11.16 -8.88
C ASP A 152 3.05 9.82 -8.64
N ILE A 153 4.06 9.86 -7.77
CA ILE A 153 4.77 8.69 -7.27
C ILE A 153 4.32 8.48 -5.82
N TRP A 154 3.46 7.49 -5.62
CA TRP A 154 2.96 7.09 -4.32
C TRP A 154 3.77 5.90 -3.81
N ASP A 155 4.29 6.00 -2.59
CA ASP A 155 4.81 4.85 -1.85
C ASP A 155 3.65 4.17 -1.12
N MET A 156 3.28 2.99 -1.60
CA MET A 156 2.18 2.19 -1.07
C MET A 156 2.70 1.38 0.10
N THR A 157 2.21 1.63 1.31
CA THR A 157 2.74 0.99 2.54
C THR A 157 2.46 -0.52 2.59
N LYS A 158 1.46 -0.99 1.83
CA LYS A 158 1.14 -2.41 1.61
C LYS A 158 1.80 -2.99 0.35
N GLY A 159 2.58 -2.18 -0.37
CA GLY A 159 3.25 -2.55 -1.59
C GLY A 159 2.32 -2.73 -2.80
N LEU A 160 2.94 -2.99 -3.94
CA LEU A 160 2.29 -3.44 -5.17
C LEU A 160 2.47 -4.95 -5.34
N HIS A 161 1.42 -5.61 -5.82
CA HIS A 161 1.39 -7.05 -6.03
C HIS A 161 1.39 -7.36 -7.53
N VAL A 162 2.35 -8.17 -7.97
CA VAL A 162 2.30 -8.76 -9.32
C VAL A 162 1.45 -10.02 -9.23
N HIS A 163 0.31 -9.98 -9.92
CA HIS A 163 -0.72 -11.01 -9.88
C HIS A 163 -0.76 -11.78 -11.21
N HIS A 164 -0.93 -13.10 -11.12
CA HIS A 164 -1.09 -13.96 -12.29
C HIS A 164 -2.55 -13.92 -12.75
N ARG A 165 -2.80 -13.67 -14.04
CA ARG A 165 -4.14 -13.69 -14.63
C ARG A 165 -4.69 -15.10 -14.83
N TYR A 166 -3.79 -16.07 -14.91
CA TYR A 166 -4.09 -17.50 -14.97
C TYR A 166 -2.88 -18.27 -14.42
N TYR A 167 -3.12 -19.50 -13.98
CA TYR A 167 -2.09 -20.46 -13.66
C TYR A 167 -2.06 -21.53 -14.73
N LYS A 168 -0.89 -21.95 -15.18
CA LYS A 168 -0.71 -23.03 -16.16
C LYS A 168 0.16 -24.12 -15.56
N GLN A 169 -0.25 -25.37 -15.73
CA GLN A 169 0.54 -26.52 -15.29
C GLN A 169 1.96 -26.48 -15.88
N ASP A 170 2.92 -26.94 -15.09
CA ASP A 170 4.35 -27.04 -15.42
C ASP A 170 5.06 -25.71 -15.72
N LEU A 171 4.44 -24.55 -15.43
CA LEU A 171 5.11 -23.25 -15.46
C LEU A 171 5.54 -22.80 -14.07
N LEU A 172 6.82 -22.44 -13.96
CA LEU A 172 7.37 -21.70 -12.83
C LEU A 172 6.90 -20.22 -12.88
N PRO A 173 6.80 -19.53 -11.74
CA PRO A 173 6.26 -18.16 -11.68
C PRO A 173 6.91 -17.16 -12.67
N TRP A 174 8.21 -17.31 -12.95
CA TRP A 174 8.95 -16.42 -13.85
C TRP A 174 8.86 -16.79 -15.34
N GLN A 175 8.33 -17.98 -15.67
CA GLN A 175 8.22 -18.46 -17.06
C GLN A 175 6.98 -17.92 -17.78
N TYR A 176 6.05 -17.31 -17.06
CA TYR A 176 4.85 -16.73 -17.65
C TYR A 176 5.21 -15.57 -18.60
N PRO A 177 4.50 -15.44 -19.73
CA PRO A 177 4.61 -14.25 -20.56
C PRO A 177 4.16 -13.02 -19.77
N ASP A 178 4.67 -11.84 -20.13
CA ASP A 178 4.43 -10.62 -19.37
C ASP A 178 2.94 -10.27 -19.28
N ASP A 179 2.17 -10.49 -20.35
CA ASP A 179 0.73 -10.20 -20.43
C ASP A 179 -0.12 -11.06 -19.47
N ALA A 180 0.39 -12.23 -19.07
CA ALA A 180 -0.20 -13.06 -18.02
C ALA A 180 -0.03 -12.48 -16.61
N LEU A 181 0.73 -11.39 -16.45
CA LEU A 181 1.02 -10.75 -15.17
C LEU A 181 0.50 -9.32 -15.14
N ILE A 182 -0.11 -8.92 -14.03
CA ILE A 182 -0.66 -7.58 -13.82
C ILE A 182 -0.23 -7.02 -12.47
N THR A 183 0.23 -5.78 -12.43
CA THR A 183 0.48 -5.06 -11.17
C THR A 183 -0.83 -4.51 -10.60
N LEU A 184 -1.13 -4.86 -9.35
CA LEU A 184 -2.29 -4.39 -8.60
C LEU A 184 -1.86 -3.76 -7.27
N CYS A 185 -2.54 -2.70 -6.84
CA CYS A 185 -2.46 -2.25 -5.45
C CYS A 185 -3.16 -3.23 -4.52
N TRP A 186 -2.89 -3.14 -3.22
CA TRP A 186 -3.47 -4.02 -2.21
C TRP A 186 -5.01 -4.07 -2.29
N SER A 187 -5.68 -2.91 -2.38
CA SER A 187 -7.15 -2.85 -2.47
C SER A 187 -7.70 -3.53 -3.74
N CYS A 188 -7.14 -3.24 -4.92
CA CYS A 188 -7.53 -3.91 -6.17
C CYS A 188 -7.25 -5.42 -6.14
N HIS A 189 -6.11 -5.83 -5.58
CA HIS A 189 -5.72 -7.23 -5.47
C HIS A 189 -6.69 -7.99 -4.56
N GLU A 190 -7.01 -7.43 -3.39
CA GLU A 190 -7.99 -8.01 -2.47
C GLU A 190 -9.39 -8.08 -3.11
N ASN A 191 -9.80 -7.03 -3.82
CA ASN A 191 -11.08 -6.99 -4.53
C ASN A 191 -11.17 -8.05 -5.64
N LEU A 192 -10.06 -8.32 -6.35
CA LEU A 192 -9.98 -9.39 -7.34
C LEU A 192 -10.28 -10.74 -6.68
N HIS A 193 -9.56 -11.10 -5.61
CA HIS A 193 -9.76 -12.39 -4.91
C HIS A 193 -11.15 -12.54 -4.26
N LYS A 194 -11.80 -11.43 -3.92
CA LYS A 194 -13.16 -11.43 -3.37
C LYS A 194 -14.24 -11.69 -4.43
N ASN A 195 -14.05 -11.18 -5.64
CA ASN A 195 -15.12 -11.12 -6.65
C ASN A 195 -14.85 -11.94 -7.91
N GLN A 196 -13.63 -12.42 -8.10
CA GLN A 196 -13.19 -13.17 -9.26
C GLN A 196 -12.36 -14.36 -8.83
N LYS A 197 -12.38 -15.41 -9.64
CA LYS A 197 -11.46 -16.52 -9.50
C LYS A 197 -10.43 -16.48 -10.62
N VAL A 198 -9.27 -17.07 -10.37
CA VAL A 198 -8.17 -17.11 -11.33
C VAL A 198 -8.16 -18.49 -12.01
N PRO A 199 -8.29 -18.56 -13.34
CA PRO A 199 -8.37 -19.82 -14.05
C PRO A 199 -7.07 -20.61 -13.99
N ILE A 200 -7.21 -21.92 -14.08
CA ILE A 200 -6.15 -22.91 -14.16
C ILE A 200 -6.20 -23.54 -15.55
N LEU A 201 -5.06 -23.56 -16.22
CA LEU A 201 -4.87 -24.11 -17.55
C LEU A 201 -4.01 -25.37 -17.48
N ASP A 202 -4.36 -26.38 -18.28
CA ASP A 202 -3.48 -27.53 -18.51
C ASP A 202 -2.24 -27.15 -19.34
N ALA A 203 -1.34 -28.11 -19.57
CA ALA A 203 -0.13 -27.89 -20.37
C ALA A 203 -0.43 -27.46 -21.83
N LEU A 204 -1.59 -27.82 -22.37
CA LEU A 204 -2.04 -27.47 -23.72
C LEU A 204 -2.72 -26.08 -23.78
N GLY A 205 -3.04 -25.49 -22.61
CA GLY A 205 -3.71 -24.20 -22.49
C GLY A 205 -5.23 -24.29 -22.38
N ASN A 206 -5.80 -25.48 -22.19
CA ASN A 206 -7.23 -25.64 -21.96
C ASN A 206 -7.58 -25.28 -20.51
N ASP A 207 -8.71 -24.59 -20.32
CA ASP A 207 -9.28 -24.31 -19.01
C ASP A 207 -9.71 -25.62 -18.32
N ILE A 208 -9.18 -25.85 -17.11
CA ILE A 208 -9.48 -27.03 -16.29
C ILE A 208 -10.11 -26.65 -14.94
N GLY A 209 -10.55 -25.40 -14.79
CA GLY A 209 -11.20 -24.87 -13.60
C GLY A 209 -10.50 -23.63 -13.05
N ASP A 210 -10.80 -23.29 -11.81
CA ASP A 210 -10.30 -22.09 -11.15
C ASP A 210 -9.61 -22.42 -9.83
N HIS A 211 -8.66 -21.56 -9.44
CA HIS A 211 -8.12 -21.60 -8.09
C HIS A 211 -9.14 -21.17 -7.04
N THR A 212 -9.15 -21.90 -5.94
CA THR A 212 -9.93 -21.58 -4.75
C THR A 212 -9.07 -20.78 -3.79
N CYS A 213 -9.48 -19.55 -3.48
CA CYS A 213 -8.80 -18.73 -2.48
C CYS A 213 -8.73 -19.44 -1.12
N CYS A 214 -7.61 -19.24 -0.43
CA CYS A 214 -7.39 -19.77 0.91
C CYS A 214 -8.55 -19.38 1.85
N ARG A 215 -9.14 -20.36 2.53
CA ARG A 215 -10.34 -20.15 3.36
C ARG A 215 -10.11 -19.23 4.56
N ARG A 216 -8.84 -19.06 4.97
CA ARG A 216 -8.45 -18.21 6.11
C ARG A 216 -8.10 -16.78 5.71
N CYS A 217 -7.26 -16.60 4.68
CA CYS A 217 -6.79 -15.28 4.27
C CYS A 217 -7.48 -14.73 3.03
N HIS A 218 -8.38 -15.52 2.41
CA HIS A 218 -9.13 -15.16 1.21
C HIS A 218 -8.23 -14.66 0.07
N GLY A 219 -7.11 -15.36 -0.16
CA GLY A 219 -6.15 -15.01 -1.21
C GLY A 219 -5.10 -13.95 -0.83
N ALA A 220 -5.16 -13.37 0.37
CA ALA A 220 -4.17 -12.37 0.80
C ALA A 220 -2.76 -12.98 0.99
N GLY A 221 -2.68 -14.20 1.52
CA GLY A 221 -1.42 -14.92 1.81
C GLY A 221 -0.71 -14.48 3.09
N GLU A 222 -1.01 -13.28 3.59
CA GLU A 222 -0.41 -12.69 4.78
C GLU A 222 -1.42 -11.82 5.53
N PHE A 223 -1.10 -11.52 6.80
CA PHE A 223 -1.79 -10.62 7.70
C PHE A 223 -0.78 -9.58 8.21
N PRO A 224 -0.76 -8.37 7.62
CA PRO A 224 0.24 -7.36 7.97
C PRO A 224 0.29 -6.99 9.46
N GLN A 225 -0.83 -7.10 10.17
CA GLN A 225 -0.90 -6.90 11.62
C GLN A 225 -0.04 -7.88 12.43
N TRP A 226 0.29 -9.04 11.85
CA TRP A 226 1.10 -10.09 12.47
C TRP A 226 2.50 -10.18 11.87
N LYS A 227 2.99 -9.14 11.17
CA LYS A 227 4.34 -9.12 10.56
C LYS A 227 5.47 -9.53 11.51
N HIS A 228 5.30 -9.30 12.81
CA HIS A 228 6.25 -9.67 13.87
C HIS A 228 6.26 -11.17 14.21
N ILE A 229 5.33 -11.97 13.67
CA ILE A 229 5.23 -13.42 13.86
C ILE A 229 5.31 -14.06 12.47
N GLU A 230 6.40 -14.77 12.17
CA GLU A 230 6.61 -15.44 10.87
C GLU A 230 6.40 -14.54 9.65
N GLY A 231 6.79 -13.26 9.76
CA GLY A 231 6.59 -12.28 8.68
C GLY A 231 5.12 -11.92 8.40
N GLY A 232 4.18 -12.39 9.22
CA GLY A 232 2.74 -12.22 9.03
C GLY A 232 2.11 -13.25 8.09
N LEU A 233 2.80 -14.33 7.74
CA LEU A 233 2.25 -15.35 6.84
C LEU A 233 0.93 -15.93 7.35
N CYS A 234 0.01 -16.23 6.41
CA CYS A 234 -1.22 -16.90 6.75
C CYS A 234 -0.92 -18.35 7.17
N PHE A 235 -1.10 -18.71 8.44
CA PHE A 235 -0.80 -20.07 8.92
C PHE A 235 -1.68 -21.20 8.34
N ASN A 236 -2.66 -20.89 7.48
CA ASN A 236 -3.39 -21.92 6.75
C ASN A 236 -2.70 -22.26 5.43
N CYS A 237 -2.49 -21.26 4.56
CA CYS A 237 -1.87 -21.48 3.26
C CYS A 237 -0.37 -21.24 3.23
N TRP A 238 0.20 -20.82 4.36
CA TRP A 238 1.58 -20.37 4.54
C TRP A 238 2.04 -19.22 3.66
N GLY A 239 1.20 -18.68 2.77
CA GLY A 239 1.58 -17.70 1.74
C GLY A 239 1.25 -18.17 0.32
N ALA A 240 0.78 -19.41 0.15
CA ALA A 240 0.36 -19.98 -1.13
C ALA A 240 -0.88 -19.32 -1.75
N LYS A 241 -1.69 -18.64 -0.93
CA LYS A 241 -2.91 -17.88 -1.30
C LYS A 241 -4.09 -18.70 -1.82
N TYR A 242 -3.85 -19.83 -2.47
CA TYR A 242 -4.87 -20.71 -3.04
C TYR A 242 -4.78 -22.10 -2.42
N GLU A 243 -5.93 -22.75 -2.21
CA GLU A 243 -6.05 -24.06 -1.57
C GLU A 243 -5.31 -25.14 -2.38
N GLU A 244 -5.36 -25.08 -3.72
CA GLU A 244 -4.69 -26.04 -4.59
C GLU A 244 -3.16 -25.90 -4.58
N LEU A 245 -2.62 -24.80 -4.04
CA LEU A 245 -1.19 -24.54 -3.92
C LEU A 245 -0.65 -24.77 -2.50
N ILE A 246 -1.50 -25.17 -1.55
CA ILE A 246 -1.06 -25.50 -0.19
C ILE A 246 -0.34 -26.85 -0.24
N SER A 247 0.94 -26.87 0.12
CA SER A 247 1.68 -28.11 0.28
C SER A 247 1.13 -28.88 1.49
N HIS A 248 0.51 -30.03 1.23
CA HIS A 248 0.21 -31.03 2.25
C HIS A 248 1.41 -31.97 2.34
N GLU A 249 2.44 -31.57 3.10
CA GLU A 249 3.41 -32.53 3.64
C GLU A 249 2.83 -33.23 4.87
#